data_AF-A0A1L5YEX0-F1
#
_entry.id   AF-A0A1L5YEX0-F1
#
_cell.length_a   1.000
_cell.length_b   1.000
_cell.length_c   1.000
_cell.angle_alpha   90.00
_cell.angle_beta   90.00
_cell.angle_gamma   90.00
#
_symmetry.space_group_name_H-M   'P 1'
#
loop_
_entity.id
_entity.type
_entity.pdbx_description
1 polymer ?
#
loop_
_entity_poly.entity_id
_entity_poly.type
_entity_poly.pdbx_seq_one_letter_code
_entity_poly.pdbx_strand_id
1 'polypeptide(L)'
;VNVKETGRILLVDYSDLEALTITTLDAARFLHDGGWDSTKRYFLTAANESDKIAVVDSRERKMKALVDVDKIPHPGRGANFVHPKYGPVWATSALGNEKITLIGSDPEGHAEHAWKVVQVLKGQGGGSLFIKTHPKT
;
A
#
# COMPACT_ATOMS: atom_id res chain seq x y z
N VAL A 1 3.96 2.71 -12.37
CA VAL A 1 3.35 4.03 -12.64
C VAL A 1 1.88 3.95 -12.27
N ASN A 2 1.39 4.87 -11.44
CA ASN A 2 -0.03 4.96 -11.09
C ASN A 2 -0.73 5.90 -12.06
N VAL A 3 -1.77 5.44 -12.74
CA VAL A 3 -2.62 6.25 -13.63
C VAL A 3 -3.90 6.57 -12.85
N LYS A 4 -3.86 7.71 -12.15
CA LYS A 4 -4.81 8.10 -11.10
C LYS A 4 -6.27 7.96 -11.49
N GLU A 5 -6.72 8.66 -12.53
CA GLU A 5 -8.15 8.81 -12.85
C GLU A 5 -8.79 7.51 -13.35
N THR A 6 -8.01 6.70 -14.07
CA THR A 6 -8.44 5.40 -14.61
C THR A 6 -8.28 4.25 -13.62
N GLY A 7 -7.54 4.47 -12.53
CA GLY A 7 -7.29 3.44 -11.51
C GLY A 7 -6.42 2.30 -12.00
N ARG A 8 -5.47 2.59 -12.89
CA ARG A 8 -4.55 1.59 -13.45
C ARG A 8 -3.16 1.70 -12.87
N ILE A 9 -2.55 0.55 -12.58
CA ILE A 9 -1.13 0.45 -12.22
C ILE A 9 -0.39 -0.16 -13.41
N LEU A 10 0.59 0.58 -13.95
CA LEU A 10 1.43 0.13 -15.04
C LEU A 10 2.79 -0.32 -14.50
N LEU A 11 3.14 -1.58 -14.73
CA LEU A 11 4.49 -2.07 -14.55
C LEU A 11 5.16 -1.96 -15.91
N VAL A 12 6.04 -0.97 -16.04
CA VAL A 12 6.75 -0.65 -17.29
C VAL A 12 8.11 -1.31 -17.23
N ASP A 13 8.35 -2.25 -18.14
CA ASP A 13 9.67 -2.84 -18.36
C ASP A 13 10.50 -1.89 -19.22
N TYR A 14 11.62 -1.42 -18.67
CA TYR A 14 12.50 -0.45 -19.30
C TYR A 14 13.80 -1.09 -19.79
N SER A 15 13.87 -2.42 -19.88
CA SER A 15 15.05 -3.11 -20.46
C SER A 15 15.26 -2.80 -21.93
N ASP A 16 14.19 -2.47 -22.66
CA ASP A 16 14.20 -2.07 -24.05
C ASP A 16 13.22 -0.90 -24.24
N LEU A 17 13.76 0.28 -24.55
CA LEU A 17 12.97 1.50 -24.72
C LEU A 17 12.39 1.64 -26.13
N GLU A 18 12.87 0.87 -27.11
CA GLU A 18 12.35 0.85 -28.48
C GLU A 18 11.15 -0.11 -28.58
N ALA A 19 11.14 -1.18 -27.79
CA ALA A 19 10.06 -2.16 -27.69
C ALA A 19 9.52 -2.33 -26.25
N LEU A 20 8.93 -1.26 -25.71
CA LEU A 20 8.40 -1.24 -24.34
C LEU A 20 7.38 -2.35 -24.06
N THR A 21 7.64 -3.12 -23.01
CA THR A 21 6.68 -4.07 -22.44
C THR A 21 5.98 -3.44 -21.24
N ILE A 22 4.64 -3.41 -21.25
CA ILE A 22 3.85 -2.84 -20.16
C ILE A 22 2.82 -3.85 -19.68
N THR A 23 2.85 -4.20 -18.40
CA THR A 23 1.75 -4.89 -17.73
C THR A 23 0.80 -3.86 -17.12
N THR A 24 -0.45 -3.85 -17.58
CA THR A 24 -1.50 -2.98 -17.04
C THR A 24 -2.35 -3.77 -16.06
N LEU A 25 -2.46 -3.27 -14.83
CA LEU A 25 -3.29 -3.85 -13.78
C LEU A 25 -4.44 -2.93 -13.44
N ASP A 26 -5.65 -3.47 -13.40
CA ASP A 26 -6.82 -2.77 -12.90
C ASP A 26 -6.81 -2.78 -11.37
N ALA A 27 -6.85 -1.59 -10.76
CA ALA A 27 -6.87 -1.41 -9.31
C ALA A 27 -8.17 -0.68 -8.90
N ALA A 28 -8.07 0.55 -8.41
CA ALA A 28 -9.20 1.40 -8.06
C ALA A 28 -8.89 2.83 -8.49
N ARG A 29 -9.93 3.61 -8.82
CA ARG A 29 -9.77 5.00 -9.26
C ARG A 29 -9.14 5.85 -8.16
N PHE A 30 -8.55 6.97 -8.56
CA PHE A 30 -7.89 7.93 -7.67
C PHE A 30 -6.65 7.36 -6.98
N LEU A 31 -5.87 6.55 -7.70
CA LEU A 31 -4.53 6.15 -7.24
C LEU A 31 -3.67 7.39 -6.98
N HIS A 32 -2.98 7.39 -5.85
CA HIS A 32 -2.18 8.51 -5.40
C HIS A 32 -0.77 8.02 -5.07
N ASP A 33 -0.41 8.06 -3.81
CA ASP A 33 0.86 7.70 -3.23
C ASP A 33 0.88 6.26 -2.70
N GLY A 34 2.06 5.77 -2.35
CA GLY A 34 2.29 4.39 -1.97
C GLY A 34 3.76 4.09 -1.76
N GLY A 35 4.03 2.90 -1.23
CA GLY A 35 5.39 2.45 -1.01
C GLY A 35 5.50 0.94 -0.98
N TRP A 36 6.75 0.52 -0.99
CA TRP A 36 7.11 -0.88 -0.88
C TRP A 36 6.91 -1.38 0.54
N ASP A 37 6.50 -2.63 0.65
CA ASP A 37 6.63 -3.41 1.88
C ASP A 37 8.10 -3.51 2.34
N SER A 38 8.33 -4.17 3.48
CA SER A 38 9.67 -4.33 4.03
C SER A 38 10.60 -5.15 3.13
N THR A 39 10.07 -6.12 2.38
CA THR A 39 10.83 -7.02 1.48
C THR A 39 11.10 -6.44 0.10
N LYS A 40 10.46 -5.32 -0.26
CA LYS A 40 10.54 -4.70 -1.59
C LYS A 40 9.95 -5.55 -2.71
N ARG A 41 9.02 -6.45 -2.39
CA ARG A 41 8.29 -7.26 -3.37
C ARG A 41 6.91 -6.69 -3.65
N TYR A 42 6.22 -6.24 -2.62
CA TYR A 42 4.83 -5.80 -2.73
C TYR A 42 4.75 -4.28 -2.70
N PHE A 43 4.07 -3.70 -3.69
CA PHE A 43 3.79 -2.28 -3.74
C PHE A 43 2.38 -2.04 -3.20
N LEU A 44 2.28 -1.26 -2.13
CA LEU A 44 1.02 -0.86 -1.51
C LEU A 44 0.77 0.61 -1.83
N THR A 45 -0.38 0.93 -2.43
CA THR A 45 -0.70 2.29 -2.85
C THR A 45 -2.14 2.66 -2.57
N ALA A 46 -2.36 3.90 -2.14
CA ALA A 46 -3.66 4.44 -1.83
C ALA A 46 -4.44 4.78 -3.11
N ALA A 47 -5.65 4.25 -3.21
CA ALA A 47 -6.72 4.80 -4.04
C ALA A 47 -7.59 5.66 -3.12
N ASN A 48 -7.16 6.91 -2.91
CA ASN A 48 -7.53 7.68 -1.72
C ASN A 48 -9.02 8.05 -1.66
N GLU A 49 -9.58 8.63 -2.72
CA GLU A 49 -11.00 8.93 -2.86
C GLU A 49 -11.88 7.67 -3.10
N SER A 50 -11.28 6.49 -3.04
CA SER A 50 -11.98 5.19 -3.06
C SER A 50 -11.82 4.42 -1.77
N ASP A 51 -11.21 5.01 -0.74
CA ASP A 51 -11.00 4.43 0.59
C ASP A 51 -10.37 3.02 0.55
N LYS A 52 -9.40 2.82 -0.37
CA LYS A 52 -8.76 1.52 -0.61
C LYS A 52 -7.24 1.61 -0.66
N ILE A 53 -6.58 0.52 -0.27
CA ILE A 53 -5.16 0.26 -0.54
C ILE A 53 -5.04 -0.88 -1.56
N ALA A 54 -4.47 -0.58 -2.72
CA ALA A 54 -4.14 -1.55 -3.74
C ALA A 54 -2.79 -2.21 -3.42
N VAL A 55 -2.74 -3.54 -3.51
CA VAL A 55 -1.54 -4.34 -3.29
C VAL A 55 -1.15 -5.04 -4.59
N VAL A 56 0.07 -4.79 -5.06
CA VAL A 56 0.64 -5.37 -6.27
C VAL A 56 1.86 -6.22 -5.92
N ASP A 57 1.92 -7.45 -6.43
CA ASP A 57 3.14 -8.24 -6.46
C ASP A 57 3.97 -7.83 -7.67
N SER A 58 5.09 -7.14 -7.45
CA SER A 58 5.94 -6.65 -8.53
C SER A 58 6.71 -7.77 -9.23
N ARG A 59 6.97 -8.88 -8.52
CA ARG A 59 7.69 -10.03 -9.05
C ARG A 59 6.79 -10.84 -9.98
N GLU A 60 5.57 -11.11 -9.57
CA GLU A 60 4.60 -11.84 -10.39
C GLU A 60 3.83 -10.94 -11.37
N ARG A 61 3.98 -9.62 -11.24
CA ARG A 61 3.29 -8.60 -12.03
C ARG A 61 1.76 -8.74 -11.97
N LYS A 62 1.20 -8.91 -10.76
CA LYS A 62 -0.23 -9.17 -10.53
C LYS A 62 -0.80 -8.38 -9.35
N MET A 63 -2.10 -8.10 -9.42
CA MET A 63 -2.86 -7.63 -8.25
C MET A 63 -2.96 -8.76 -7.22
N LYS A 64 -2.72 -8.43 -5.95
CA LYS A 64 -2.89 -9.35 -4.82
C LYS A 64 -4.13 -9.04 -4.00
N ALA A 65 -4.42 -7.77 -3.77
CA ALA A 65 -5.59 -7.35 -3.01
C ALA A 65 -6.00 -5.90 -3.29
N LEU A 66 -7.26 -5.61 -3.03
CA LEU A 66 -7.77 -4.27 -2.77
C LEU A 66 -8.31 -4.28 -1.34
N VAL A 67 -7.60 -3.62 -0.42
CA VAL A 67 -7.90 -3.62 1.00
C VAL A 67 -8.73 -2.40 1.34
N ASP A 68 -9.92 -2.60 1.89
CA ASP A 68 -10.75 -1.50 2.40
C ASP A 68 -10.13 -0.85 3.62
N VAL A 69 -10.12 0.47 3.64
CA VAL A 69 -9.72 1.30 4.77
C VAL A 69 -10.78 2.38 5.01
N ASP A 70 -10.62 3.18 6.05
CA ASP A 70 -11.75 3.97 6.55
C ASP A 70 -12.07 5.22 5.71
N LYS A 71 -11.16 6.19 5.62
CA LYS A 71 -11.41 7.44 4.87
C LYS A 71 -10.13 8.13 4.42
N ILE A 72 -9.96 8.34 3.11
CA ILE A 72 -8.87 9.07 2.45
C ILE A 72 -7.50 8.69 3.05
N PRO A 73 -7.03 7.45 2.84
CA PRO A 73 -5.68 7.05 3.25
C PRO A 73 -4.63 7.95 2.57
N HIS A 74 -3.65 8.39 3.36
CA HIS A 74 -2.56 9.25 2.88
C HIS A 74 -1.22 8.78 3.47
N PRO A 75 -0.59 7.75 2.88
CA PRO A 75 0.59 7.11 3.44
C PRO A 75 1.90 7.86 3.23
N GLY A 76 2.01 8.71 2.21
CA GLY A 76 3.29 8.96 1.55
C GLY A 76 3.86 7.64 0.99
N ARG A 77 4.98 7.16 1.56
CA ARG A 77 5.51 5.82 1.28
C ARG A 77 5.05 4.76 2.31
N GLY A 78 4.31 5.19 3.33
CA GLY A 78 3.95 4.40 4.49
C GLY A 78 5.12 4.08 5.40
N ALA A 79 4.82 3.30 6.45
CA ALA A 79 5.76 2.89 7.47
C ALA A 79 5.75 1.36 7.62
N ASN A 80 6.92 0.73 7.53
CA ASN A 80 7.07 -0.72 7.69
C ASN A 80 7.69 -1.04 9.05
N PHE A 81 7.14 -1.98 9.79
CA PHE A 81 7.72 -2.50 11.04
C PHE A 81 7.17 -3.90 11.34
N VAL A 82 7.78 -4.58 12.31
CA VAL A 82 7.31 -5.89 12.79
C VAL A 82 6.39 -5.67 13.99
N HIS A 83 5.11 -6.00 13.84
CA HIS A 83 4.15 -5.97 14.92
C HIS A 83 4.31 -7.22 15.80
N PRO A 84 4.36 -7.10 17.14
CA PRO A 84 4.64 -8.25 18.04
C PRO A 84 3.67 -9.43 17.89
N LYS A 85 2.42 -9.15 17.49
CA LYS A 85 1.37 -10.16 17.31
C LYS A 85 1.13 -10.58 15.86
N TYR A 86 1.34 -9.68 14.91
CA TYR A 86 0.86 -9.83 13.53
C TYR A 86 1.98 -10.01 12.50
N GLY A 87 3.23 -9.99 12.95
CA GLY A 87 4.39 -10.04 12.07
C GLY A 87 4.60 -8.74 11.29
N PRO A 88 5.25 -8.79 10.12
CA PRO A 88 5.48 -7.62 9.28
C PRO A 88 4.18 -6.93 8.86
N VAL A 89 4.13 -5.62 9.09
CA VAL A 89 3.01 -4.75 8.69
C VAL A 89 3.51 -3.53 7.93
N TRP A 90 2.65 -3.03 7.05
CA TRP A 90 2.77 -1.71 6.42
C TRP A 90 1.63 -0.82 6.94
N ALA A 91 1.96 0.41 7.32
CA ALA A 91 1.02 1.35 7.93
C ALA A 91 0.79 2.60 7.08
N THR A 92 -0.45 3.07 7.09
CA THR A 92 -0.89 4.35 6.52
C THR A 92 -1.63 5.18 7.56
N SER A 93 -1.36 6.49 7.59
CA SER A 93 -2.24 7.48 8.19
C SER A 93 -3.39 7.84 7.23
N ALA A 94 -4.28 8.71 7.68
CA ALA A 94 -5.40 9.20 6.90
C ALA A 94 -5.49 10.73 6.94
N LEU A 95 -5.89 11.32 5.81
CA LEU A 95 -6.24 12.74 5.74
C LEU A 95 -7.65 12.97 6.30
N GLY A 96 -8.57 12.04 6.04
CA GLY A 96 -10.01 12.20 6.31
C GLY A 96 -10.44 11.91 7.75
N ASN A 97 -9.56 11.34 8.60
CA ASN A 97 -9.85 10.99 10.00
C ASN A 97 -8.53 10.81 10.79
N GLU A 98 -8.63 10.51 12.08
CA GLU A 98 -7.50 10.31 12.98
C GLU A 98 -6.87 8.91 12.95
N LYS A 99 -7.35 8.00 12.11
CA LYS A 99 -6.95 6.59 12.17
C LYS A 99 -5.59 6.36 11.51
N ILE A 100 -4.83 5.44 12.09
CA ILE A 100 -3.64 4.84 11.48
C ILE A 100 -3.95 3.36 11.25
N THR A 101 -3.94 2.93 10.00
CA THR A 101 -4.32 1.58 9.59
C THR A 101 -3.09 0.73 9.33
N LEU A 102 -3.02 -0.45 9.96
CA LEU A 102 -1.93 -1.43 9.81
C LEU A 102 -2.43 -2.58 8.94
N ILE A 103 -1.70 -2.89 7.87
CA ILE A 103 -2.00 -3.97 6.94
C ILE A 103 -0.88 -5.02 7.03
N GLY A 104 -1.24 -6.29 7.22
CA GLY A 104 -0.28 -7.40 7.21
C GLY A 104 0.37 -7.55 5.82
N SER A 105 1.70 -7.71 5.78
CA SER A 105 2.47 -7.69 4.52
C SER A 105 3.35 -8.91 4.29
N ASP A 106 3.14 -9.99 5.06
CA ASP A 106 3.91 -11.23 4.97
C ASP A 106 3.02 -12.44 4.66
N PRO A 107 2.78 -12.75 3.37
CA PRO A 107 1.99 -13.91 2.96
C PRO A 107 2.68 -15.26 3.17
N GLU A 108 3.97 -15.31 3.48
CA GLU A 108 4.72 -16.57 3.65
C GLU A 108 4.77 -16.98 5.12
N GLY A 109 5.11 -16.05 6.03
CA GLY A 109 5.21 -16.31 7.46
C GLY A 109 3.93 -16.06 8.26
N HIS A 110 3.01 -15.22 7.75
CA HIS A 110 1.80 -14.76 8.44
C HIS A 110 0.59 -14.69 7.49
N ALA A 111 0.38 -15.76 6.72
CA ALA A 111 -0.62 -15.85 5.66
C ALA A 111 -2.06 -15.50 6.10
N GLU A 112 -2.42 -15.77 7.35
CA GLU A 112 -3.71 -15.44 7.95
C GLU A 112 -3.94 -13.93 8.06
N HIS A 113 -2.87 -13.13 8.12
CA HIS A 113 -2.87 -11.68 8.27
C HIS A 113 -2.55 -10.92 6.99
N ALA A 114 -1.91 -11.57 6.02
CA ALA A 114 -1.50 -10.94 4.78
C ALA A 114 -2.67 -10.28 4.05
N TRP A 115 -2.47 -9.02 3.66
CA TRP A 115 -3.42 -8.20 2.90
C TRP A 115 -4.74 -7.93 3.61
N LYS A 116 -4.73 -7.96 4.95
CA LYS A 116 -5.88 -7.58 5.79
C LYS A 116 -5.49 -6.44 6.71
N VAL A 117 -6.48 -5.60 7.05
CA VAL A 117 -6.34 -4.67 8.17
C VAL A 117 -6.27 -5.49 9.45
N VAL A 118 -5.10 -5.50 10.09
CA VAL A 118 -4.86 -6.27 11.33
C VAL A 118 -5.09 -5.45 12.58
N GLN A 119 -4.95 -4.13 12.47
CA GLN A 119 -5.18 -3.19 13.56
C GLN A 119 -5.41 -1.78 13.04
N VAL A 120 -6.23 -1.04 13.77
CA VAL A 120 -6.42 0.41 13.59
C VAL A 120 -6.03 1.10 14.88
N LEU A 121 -5.05 1.99 14.80
CA LEU A 121 -4.61 2.84 15.92
C LEU A 121 -5.28 4.21 15.83
N LYS A 122 -5.36 4.89 16.98
CA LYS A 122 -5.86 6.26 17.07
C LYS A 122 -4.68 7.23 17.06
N GLY A 123 -4.60 8.07 16.03
CA GLY A 123 -3.70 9.21 15.94
C GLY A 123 -4.26 10.45 16.64
N GLN A 124 -3.63 11.60 16.39
CA GLN A 124 -3.98 12.86 17.06
C GLN A 124 -5.25 13.53 16.50
N GLY A 125 -5.57 13.30 15.22
CA GLY A 125 -6.66 13.97 14.51
C GLY A 125 -6.57 13.70 13.00
N GLY A 126 -7.56 14.19 12.26
CA GLY A 126 -7.51 14.24 10.79
C GLY A 126 -6.44 15.18 10.26
N GLY A 127 -6.19 15.12 8.95
CA GLY A 127 -5.20 15.97 8.28
C GLY A 127 -3.78 15.39 8.23
N SER A 128 -3.58 14.12 8.60
CA SER A 128 -2.25 13.51 8.55
C SER A 128 -1.82 13.24 7.11
N LEU A 129 -0.63 13.73 6.76
CA LEU A 129 -0.03 13.55 5.42
C LEU A 129 1.04 12.46 5.36
N PHE A 130 1.72 12.21 6.47
CA PHE A 130 2.87 11.32 6.51
C PHE A 130 2.92 10.50 7.79
N ILE A 131 3.34 9.25 7.65
CA ILE A 131 3.72 8.36 8.74
C ILE A 131 5.14 7.85 8.50
N LYS A 132 5.91 7.64 9.57
CA LYS A 132 7.30 7.18 9.45
C LYS A 132 7.73 6.31 10.63
N THR A 133 8.64 5.39 10.33
CA THR A 133 9.41 4.58 11.30
C THR A 133 10.78 4.22 10.69
N HIS A 134 11.65 3.56 11.45
CA HIS A 134 12.94 3.04 11.00
C HIS A 134 13.31 1.73 11.75
N PRO A 135 14.00 0.75 11.12
CA PRO A 135 14.34 -0.51 11.78
C PRO A 135 15.28 -0.44 12.99
N LYS A 136 15.96 0.69 13.21
CA LYS A 136 16.96 0.89 14.28
C LYS A 136 16.45 1.73 15.46
N THR A 137 15.17 2.08 15.45
CA THR A 137 14.52 2.87 16.51
C THR A 137 13.46 2.04 17.18
#